data_AF-A0A854BZF6-F1
#
_entry.id   AF-A0A854BZF6-F1
#
_cell.length_a   1.000
_cell.length_b   1.000
_cell.length_c   1.000
_cell.angle_alpha   90.00
_cell.angle_beta   90.00
_cell.angle_gamma   90.00
#
_symmetry.space_group_name_H-M   'P 1'
#
loop_
_entity.id
_entity.type
_entity.pdbx_description
1 polymer ?
#
loop_
_entity_poly.entity_id
_entity_poly.type
_entity_poly.pdbx_seq_one_letter_code
_entity_poly.pdbx_strand_id
1 'polypeptide(L)'
;MGNVEQPEEVCQSYQVNISADQNLQCEVVDVSGTACFGLILEIDRGVPTLHIDTGSDSLLHIHAAHNGLVLIPDSPSHGYENAPVDRFSYNSPSLWVPGV
;
A
#
# COMPACT_ATOMS: atom_id res chain seq x y z
N MET A 1 2.20 38.29 34.53
CA MET A 1 1.84 37.56 33.29
C MET A 1 2.18 36.11 33.56
N GLY A 2 1.18 35.23 33.63
CA GLY A 2 1.39 33.82 33.96
C GLY A 2 1.96 33.08 32.75
N ASN A 3 3.02 32.30 32.97
CA ASN A 3 3.45 31.31 31.99
C ASN A 3 2.32 30.29 31.85
N VAL A 4 1.76 30.20 30.65
CA VAL A 4 0.91 29.08 30.26
C VAL A 4 1.88 27.94 29.96
N GLU A 5 1.96 26.95 30.84
CA GLU A 5 2.63 25.68 30.53
C GLU A 5 1.89 25.08 29.33
N GLN A 6 2.53 25.07 28.16
CA GLN A 6 2.06 24.25 27.05
C GLN A 6 2.16 22.79 27.50
N PRO A 7 1.09 21.99 27.34
CA PRO A 7 1.18 20.56 27.64
C PRO A 7 2.30 19.97 26.78
N GLU A 8 3.23 19.25 27.41
CA GLU A 8 4.23 18.47 26.69
C GLU A 8 3.49 17.54 25.72
N GLU A 9 3.77 17.67 24.43
CA GLU A 9 3.27 16.70 23.45
C GLU A 9 3.74 15.32 23.89
N VAL A 10 2.79 14.46 24.24
CA VAL A 10 3.08 13.06 24.56
C VAL A 10 3.56 12.40 23.27
N CYS A 11 4.88 12.32 23.11
CA CYS A 11 5.50 11.61 22.01
C CYS A 11 5.23 10.11 22.19
N GLN A 12 4.20 9.61 21.51
CA GLN A 12 3.83 8.21 21.56
C GLN A 12 4.88 7.37 20.82
N SER A 13 5.36 6.31 21.48
CA SER A 13 6.25 5.34 20.84
C SER A 13 5.47 4.45 19.89
N TYR A 14 6.06 4.19 18.72
CA TYR A 14 5.54 3.25 17.72
C TYR A 14 6.56 2.14 17.48
N GLN A 15 6.07 0.96 17.13
CA GLN A 15 6.90 -0.15 16.67
C GLN A 15 6.68 -0.36 15.18
N VAL A 16 7.79 -0.54 14.45
CA VAL A 16 7.77 -0.84 13.02
C VAL A 16 8.13 -2.31 12.83
N ASN A 17 7.21 -3.08 12.24
CA ASN A 17 7.37 -4.47 11.88
C ASN A 17 7.61 -4.57 10.37
N ILE A 18 8.67 -5.27 9.96
CA ILE A 18 8.98 -5.51 8.54
C ILE A 18 9.00 -7.01 8.31
N SER A 19 8.24 -7.49 7.32
CA SER A 19 8.20 -8.89 6.90
C SER A 19 8.37 -9.01 5.39
N ALA A 20 8.92 -10.13 4.92
CA ALA A 20 9.23 -10.35 3.51
C ALA A 20 8.90 -11.78 3.03
N ASP A 21 7.99 -12.47 3.74
CA ASP A 21 7.74 -13.90 3.54
C ASP A 21 7.00 -14.19 2.23
N GLN A 22 6.11 -13.30 1.80
CA GLN A 22 5.35 -13.39 0.54
C GLN A 22 5.44 -12.08 -0.24
N ASN A 23 5.05 -10.99 0.41
CA ASN A 23 5.20 -9.62 -0.06
C ASN A 23 6.08 -8.86 0.94
N LEU A 24 6.71 -7.75 0.51
CA LEU A 24 7.39 -6.87 1.46
C LEU A 24 6.34 -6.04 2.18
N GLN A 25 6.20 -6.23 3.48
CA GLN A 25 5.22 -5.53 4.31
C GLN A 25 5.94 -4.72 5.38
N CYS A 26 5.44 -3.53 5.64
CA CYS A 26 5.88 -2.65 6.71
C CYS A 26 4.65 -2.18 7.47
N GLU A 27 4.52 -2.62 8.72
CA GLU A 27 3.41 -2.25 9.60
C GLU A 27 3.91 -1.42 10.77
N VAL A 28 3.21 -0.33 11.07
CA VAL A 28 3.45 0.52 12.22
C VAL A 28 2.33 0.28 13.22
N VAL A 29 2.69 -0.20 14.40
CA VAL A 29 1.76 -0.46 15.50
C VAL A 29 1.99 0.51 16.65
N ASP A 30 0.91 0.87 17.34
CA ASP A 30 0.99 1.64 18.58
C ASP A 30 1.38 0.76 19.79
N VAL A 31 1.46 1.39 20.97
CA VAL A 31 1.78 0.72 22.24
C VAL A 31 0.79 -0.36 22.67
N SER A 32 -0.44 -0.35 22.12
CA SER A 32 -1.44 -1.37 22.36
C SER A 32 -1.30 -2.57 21.42
N GLY A 33 -0.41 -2.48 20.42
CA GLY A 33 -0.26 -3.45 19.35
C GLY A 33 -1.28 -3.25 18.22
N THR A 34 -2.00 -2.12 18.20
CA THR A 34 -2.96 -1.81 17.15
C THR A 34 -2.23 -1.23 15.95
N ALA A 35 -2.45 -1.81 14.77
CA ALA A 35 -1.94 -1.29 13.51
C ALA A 35 -2.52 0.11 13.26
N CYS A 36 -1.63 1.07 13.01
CA CYS A 36 -1.99 2.47 12.73
C CYS A 36 -1.71 2.82 11.26
N PHE A 37 -0.75 2.14 10.66
CA PHE A 37 -0.31 2.37 9.30
C PHE A 37 0.38 1.12 8.73
N GLY A 38 0.13 0.81 7.47
CA GLY A 38 0.72 -0.32 6.78
C GLY A 38 1.11 0.03 5.35
N LEU A 39 2.23 -0.52 4.89
CA LEU A 39 2.65 -0.53 3.50
C LEU A 39 2.84 -1.98 3.05
N ILE A 40 2.28 -2.33 1.90
CA ILE A 40 2.51 -3.63 1.28
C ILE A 40 3.03 -3.38 -0.14
N LEU A 41 4.19 -3.92 -0.46
CA LEU A 41 4.75 -3.91 -1.80
C LEU A 41 4.62 -5.31 -2.40
N GLU A 42 3.96 -5.38 -3.54
CA GLU A 42 3.74 -6.64 -4.27
C GLU A 42 3.89 -6.47 -5.78
N ILE A 43 3.98 -7.61 -6.47
CA ILE A 43 3.89 -7.67 -7.93
C ILE A 43 2.51 -8.24 -8.28
N ASP A 44 1.51 -7.38 -8.42
CA ASP A 44 0.17 -7.79 -8.83
C ASP A 44 0.14 -7.98 -10.34
N ARG A 45 -0.07 -9.24 -10.78
CA ARG A 45 -0.12 -9.63 -12.20
C ARG A 45 1.00 -9.03 -13.04
N GLY A 46 2.23 -8.99 -12.52
CA GLY A 46 3.41 -8.47 -13.22
C GLY A 46 3.59 -6.95 -13.15
N VAL A 47 2.76 -6.25 -12.38
CA VAL A 47 2.83 -4.80 -12.17
C VAL A 47 3.22 -4.50 -10.72
N PRO A 48 4.29 -3.72 -10.49
CA PRO A 48 4.62 -3.26 -9.15
C PRO A 48 3.47 -2.46 -8.54
N THR A 49 3.06 -2.88 -7.35
CA THR A 49 1.90 -2.34 -6.63
C THR A 49 2.27 -2.00 -5.20
N LEU A 50 1.79 -0.86 -4.71
CA LEU A 50 1.89 -0.41 -3.33
C LEU A 50 0.49 -0.28 -2.73
N HIS A 51 0.26 -0.92 -1.60
CA HIS A 51 -0.95 -0.72 -0.78
C HIS A 51 -0.60 0.14 0.42
N ILE A 52 -1.46 1.09 0.74
CA ILE A 52 -1.39 1.91 1.96
C ILE A 52 -2.61 1.55 2.82
N ASP A 53 -2.36 1.04 4.01
CA ASP A 53 -3.37 0.63 5.01
C ASP A 53 -3.28 1.53 6.24
N THR A 54 -4.40 1.76 6.93
CA THR A 54 -4.46 2.44 8.24
C THR A 54 -5.03 1.57 9.34
N GLY A 55 -4.72 0.27 9.32
CA GLY A 55 -4.99 -0.69 10.39
C GLY A 55 -6.34 -1.42 10.31
N SER A 56 -7.10 -1.27 9.21
CA SER A 56 -8.39 -1.95 9.07
C SER A 56 -8.84 -2.23 7.64
N ASP A 57 -8.33 -1.47 6.66
CA ASP A 57 -8.65 -1.61 5.23
C ASP A 57 -7.58 -0.88 4.38
N SER A 58 -7.36 -1.35 3.15
CA SER A 58 -6.30 -0.83 2.28
C SER A 58 -6.72 0.48 1.60
N LEU A 59 -6.67 1.61 2.30
CA LEU A 59 -7.09 2.94 1.81
C LEU A 59 -6.71 3.33 0.38
N LEU A 60 -5.54 2.91 -0.11
CA LEU A 60 -5.06 3.30 -1.44
C LEU A 60 -4.18 2.22 -2.07
N HIS A 61 -4.53 1.83 -3.30
CA HIS A 61 -3.69 1.00 -4.15
C HIS A 61 -3.02 1.86 -5.21
N ILE A 62 -1.72 1.68 -5.40
CA ILE A 62 -0.92 2.40 -6.39
C ILE A 62 -0.22 1.40 -7.29
N HIS A 63 -0.57 1.40 -8.58
CA HIS A 63 0.11 0.58 -9.59
C HIS A 63 1.05 1.45 -10.44
N ALA A 64 2.28 0.98 -10.66
CA ALA A 64 3.20 1.57 -11.62
C ALA A 64 2.96 1.00 -13.03
N ALA A 65 2.20 1.71 -13.86
CA ALA A 65 1.90 1.33 -15.24
C ALA A 65 2.64 2.22 -16.26
N HIS A 66 2.67 1.82 -17.54
CA HIS A 66 3.44 2.52 -18.59
C HIS A 66 3.15 4.01 -18.76
N ASN A 67 1.95 4.49 -18.40
CA ASN A 67 1.54 5.88 -18.54
C ASN A 67 1.55 6.65 -17.21
N GLY A 68 2.13 6.08 -16.16
CA GLY A 68 2.25 6.70 -14.85
C GLY A 68 1.67 5.85 -13.73
N LEU A 69 1.30 6.51 -12.64
CA LEU A 69 0.73 5.86 -11.47
C LEU A 69 -0.79 5.79 -11.61
N VAL A 70 -1.34 4.58 -11.44
CA VAL A 70 -2.79 4.39 -11.27
C VAL A 70 -3.06 4.35 -9.78
N LEU A 71 -3.83 5.31 -9.28
CA LEU A 71 -4.23 5.43 -7.88
C LEU A 71 -5.69 4.99 -7.76
N ILE A 72 -5.95 3.96 -6.97
CA ILE A 72 -7.29 3.42 -6.76
C ILE A 72 -7.61 3.58 -5.26
N PRO A 73 -8.47 4.54 -4.89
CA PRO A 73 -8.88 4.69 -3.50
C PRO A 73 -9.76 3.51 -3.11
N ASP A 74 -9.63 3.07 -1.88
CA ASP A 74 -10.47 2.02 -1.32
C ASP A 74 -11.71 2.64 -0.68
N SER A 75 -12.86 2.23 -1.20
CA SER A 75 -14.15 2.71 -0.74
C SER A 75 -15.17 1.60 -0.94
N PRO A 76 -16.04 1.33 0.05
CA PRO A 76 -17.09 0.32 -0.10
C PRO A 76 -18.10 0.62 -1.23
N SER A 77 -18.09 1.84 -1.80
CA SER A 77 -18.91 2.22 -2.95
C SER A 77 -18.15 2.22 -4.29
N HIS A 78 -16.83 1.99 -4.28
CA HIS A 78 -15.99 1.93 -5.47
C HIS A 78 -15.28 0.58 -5.49
N GLY A 79 -15.87 -0.38 -6.21
CA GLY A 79 -15.20 -1.63 -6.49
C GLY A 79 -13.97 -1.37 -7.35
N TYR A 80 -12.87 -2.05 -7.05
CA TYR A 80 -11.66 -1.93 -7.84
C TYR A 80 -11.92 -2.34 -9.29
N GLU A 81 -11.56 -1.47 -10.24
CA GLU A 81 -11.38 -1.90 -11.61
C GLU A 81 -10.00 -2.56 -11.74
N ASN A 82 -9.90 -3.62 -12.54
CA ASN A 82 -8.59 -4.21 -12.81
C ASN A 82 -7.70 -3.14 -13.44
N ALA A 83 -6.47 -3.00 -12.95
CA ALA A 83 -5.47 -2.19 -13.62
C ALA A 83 -5.38 -2.62 -15.10
N PRO A 84 -5.27 -1.67 -16.05
CA PRO A 84 -5.14 -2.01 -17.46
C PRO A 84 -3.95 -2.93 -17.63
N VAL A 85 -4.15 -4.01 -18.40
CA VAL A 85 -3.14 -5.04 -18.61
C VAL A 85 -1.88 -4.39 -19.19
N ASP A 86 -0.79 -4.47 -18.45
CA ASP A 86 0.47 -3.86 -18.80
C ASP A 86 1.27 -4.79 -19.72
N ARG A 87 2.19 -4.25 -20.53
CA ARG A 87 3.05 -5.09 -21.39
C ARG A 87 4.01 -5.96 -20.59
N PHE A 88 4.16 -5.76 -19.28
CA PHE A 88 4.90 -6.65 -18.39
C PHE A 88 3.99 -7.55 -17.54
N SER A 89 2.67 -7.47 -17.72
CA SER A 89 1.72 -8.28 -16.97
C SER A 89 1.77 -9.75 -17.37
N TYR A 90 2.24 -10.63 -16.49
CA TYR A 90 2.29 -12.08 -16.74
C TYR A 90 0.92 -12.62 -17.16
N ASN A 91 0.89 -13.51 -18.17
CA ASN A 91 -0.30 -14.09 -18.80
C ASN A 91 -1.16 -13.14 -19.66
N SER A 92 -0.73 -11.92 -19.95
CA SER A 92 -1.42 -11.10 -20.96
C SER A 92 -1.33 -11.74 -22.36
N PRO A 93 -2.41 -11.82 -23.16
CA PRO A 93 -2.34 -12.19 -24.58
C PRO A 93 -1.34 -11.35 -25.38
N SER A 94 -1.06 -10.11 -24.95
CA SER A 94 -0.04 -9.24 -25.56
C SER A 94 1.41 -9.64 -25.26
N LEU A 95 1.63 -10.58 -24.31
CA LEU A 95 2.92 -11.21 -24.03
C LEU A 95 3.14 -12.52 -24.80
N TRP A 96 2.11 -13.05 -25.47
CA TRP A 96 2.25 -14.23 -26.31
C TRP A 96 2.89 -13.78 -27.62
N VAL A 97 4.20 -13.93 -27.73
CA VAL A 97 4.86 -13.88 -29.04
C VAL A 97 4.40 -15.12 -29.80
N PRO A 98 3.65 -14.99 -30.92
CA PRO A 98 3.31 -16.16 -31.71
C PRO A 98 4.60 -16.68 -32.35
N GLY A 99 5.06 -17.87 -31.94
CA GLY A 99 6.09 -18.62 -32.66
C GLY A 99 7.50 -18.63 -32.06
N VAL A 100 7.64 -18.65 -30.73
CA VAL A 100 8.85 -19.19 -30.09
C VAL A 100 8.54 -20.54 -29.46
#